data_AF-A0AA88KFC3-F1
#
_entry.id   AF-A0AA88KFC3-F1
#
_cell.length_a   1.000
_cell.length_b   1.000
_cell.length_c   1.000
_cell.angle_alpha   90.00
_cell.angle_beta   90.00
_cell.angle_gamma   90.00
#
_symmetry.space_group_name_H-M   'P 1'
#
loop_
_entity.id
_entity.type
_entity.pdbx_description
1 polymer ?
#
loop_
_entity_poly.entity_id
_entity_poly.type
_entity_poly.pdbx_seq_one_letter_code
_entity_poly.pdbx_strand_id
1 'polypeptide(L)'
;MDPWNEQNNNIISDELANDRIRTQQQSSDRSNWIPGSKVLYDDNDDHHDSHHHAEEDDDFETEDFVFSKVLIAFSRYERYYFNVLDKKIEFFHRVWNQSLGDIKKHITVSEALPDQFDKFMSMKMAIRNNYENLILKIIESHTSQFLESEDYNHLEQHAVFNTDHQDAGFYQVYHLKPRIMEVNVPSYMYRTEDIATLLSSEDYDKVTSTVKQFVRDWSEAGQIERQNSYQLILNEIEKLLPLHGSLNKYKVLTPGAGLGRLTWEIARAGYYSQGNEFSFHMLLASAFILNHPYREIVVEGIAKFEQFEIFPFVTHMSDLFSRNDQLCSFKVPDVNPGKLLPNGVEFSMVAGDFVDVYRKENQREFWDCIATCFFIDTAANIFDYLNTIYHSLKDGGYWINLGPLLWHYHEMGENRFSIDITYEELKQVAQKMGFEFVYENTNVENTYISSFGNERHSMRRTVYHCVLFSARKIPRQ
;
A
#
# COMPACT_ATOMS: atom_id res chain seq x y z
N MET A 1 55.85 22.24 17.67
CA MET A 1 56.21 22.58 16.28
C MET A 1 54.95 23.07 15.62
N ASP A 2 54.81 24.38 15.60
CA ASP A 2 54.07 25.08 14.56
C ASP A 2 54.93 25.02 13.26
N PRO A 3 54.37 25.29 12.08
CA PRO A 3 54.55 26.68 11.68
C PRO A 3 53.36 27.36 10.97
N TRP A 4 52.92 28.45 11.61
CA TRP A 4 52.82 29.82 11.10
C TRP A 4 51.62 30.15 10.18
N ASN A 5 50.93 31.28 10.29
CA ASN A 5 50.73 32.32 11.32
C ASN A 5 49.69 33.28 10.68
N GLU A 6 48.65 33.73 11.41
CA GLU A 6 48.47 35.12 11.89
C GLU A 6 48.53 36.23 10.81
N GLN A 7 47.72 37.30 10.80
CA GLN A 7 46.76 37.92 11.72
C GLN A 7 46.24 39.20 11.05
N ASN A 8 45.09 39.68 11.54
CA ASN A 8 44.72 41.08 11.88
C ASN A 8 43.30 41.43 11.40
N ASN A 9 42.31 41.36 12.29
CA ASN A 9 41.86 42.36 13.28
C ASN A 9 40.70 43.21 12.70
N ASN A 10 39.44 42.90 13.04
CA ASN A 10 38.66 43.39 14.19
C ASN A 10 38.61 44.93 14.31
N ILE A 11 37.38 45.46 14.40
CA ILE A 11 36.82 46.33 15.48
C ILE A 11 35.79 47.37 14.96
N ILE A 12 34.51 47.17 15.37
CA ILE A 12 33.52 48.13 15.95
C ILE A 12 33.00 49.26 15.00
N SER A 13 31.72 49.67 14.91
CA SER A 13 30.61 49.96 15.85
C SER A 13 29.30 50.10 15.05
N ASP A 14 28.18 49.55 15.51
CA ASP A 14 27.07 50.19 16.25
C ASP A 14 26.22 51.26 15.51
N GLU A 15 24.90 51.01 15.56
CA GLU A 15 23.83 51.90 16.01
C GLU A 15 22.77 52.49 15.03
N LEU A 16 21.51 52.28 15.48
CA LEU A 16 20.26 53.06 15.28
C LEU A 16 19.38 52.72 14.06
N ALA A 17 18.19 52.10 14.16
CA ALA A 17 16.95 52.35 14.95
C ALA A 17 15.93 53.27 14.26
N ASN A 18 14.70 52.72 14.10
CA ASN A 18 13.39 53.35 13.87
C ASN A 18 13.22 54.13 12.53
N ASP A 19 12.05 54.19 11.88
CA ASP A 19 10.71 54.37 12.41
C ASP A 19 9.64 54.26 11.27
N ARG A 20 8.38 53.97 11.65
CA ARG A 20 7.08 54.37 11.02
C ARG A 20 6.33 53.50 9.99
N ILE A 21 5.31 52.81 10.51
CA ILE A 21 3.86 53.09 10.36
C ILE A 21 3.36 53.61 9.00
N ARG A 22 2.51 52.81 8.33
CA ARG A 22 1.26 53.32 7.71
C ARG A 22 0.18 52.24 7.53
N THR A 23 -0.86 52.37 8.34
CA THR A 23 -2.23 51.88 8.12
C THR A 23 -2.84 52.48 6.86
N GLN A 24 -3.55 51.68 6.06
CA GLN A 24 -4.79 52.12 5.41
C GLN A 24 -5.67 50.91 5.03
N GLN A 25 -6.82 50.83 5.71
CA GLN A 25 -8.02 50.16 5.27
C GLN A 25 -8.53 50.82 3.97
N GLN A 26 -8.95 50.01 2.99
CA GLN A 26 -10.16 50.29 2.24
C GLN A 26 -10.76 49.00 1.69
N SER A 27 -12.01 48.79 2.09
CA SER A 27 -12.96 47.79 1.64
C SER A 27 -13.35 47.97 0.16
N SER A 28 -13.57 46.87 -0.55
CA SER A 28 -14.82 46.67 -1.30
C SER A 28 -14.98 45.23 -1.76
N ASP A 29 -16.13 44.67 -1.40
CA ASP A 29 -16.79 43.47 -1.93
C ASP A 29 -16.41 43.02 -3.34
N ARG A 30 -16.30 41.68 -3.50
CA ARG A 30 -17.23 40.92 -4.35
C ARG A 30 -17.16 39.42 -4.06
N SER A 31 -18.26 38.94 -3.51
CA SER A 31 -18.84 37.60 -3.62
C SER A 31 -18.50 36.85 -4.91
N ASN A 32 -18.19 35.55 -4.78
CA ASN A 32 -18.79 34.46 -5.56
C ASN A 32 -18.53 33.08 -4.89
N TRP A 33 -19.55 32.66 -4.13
CA TRP A 33 -20.18 31.32 -3.99
C TRP A 33 -20.02 30.41 -5.24
N ILE A 34 -19.96 29.05 -5.27
CA ILE A 34 -20.54 27.84 -4.57
C ILE A 34 -19.74 26.57 -5.08
N PRO A 35 -20.04 25.26 -4.82
CA PRO A 35 -20.57 24.46 -3.66
C PRO A 35 -19.59 23.32 -3.22
N GLY A 36 -19.75 22.56 -2.13
CA GLY A 36 -20.84 22.39 -1.17
C GLY A 36 -20.91 20.92 -0.70
N SER A 37 -20.26 20.60 0.42
CA SER A 37 -20.49 19.38 1.21
C SER A 37 -21.84 19.46 1.91
N LYS A 38 -22.70 18.43 1.81
CA LYS A 38 -23.91 18.32 2.64
C LYS A 38 -23.89 17.08 3.52
N VAL A 39 -23.76 17.32 4.81
CA VAL A 39 -24.30 16.50 5.91
C VAL A 39 -25.65 17.14 6.27
N LEU A 40 -26.76 16.39 6.31
CA LEU A 40 -27.92 16.73 7.16
C LEU A 40 -28.75 15.47 7.46
N TYR A 41 -29.14 15.34 8.72
CA TYR A 41 -30.18 14.46 9.24
C TYR A 41 -31.56 15.17 9.25
N ASP A 42 -32.59 14.32 9.12
CA ASP A 42 -33.99 14.34 9.59
C ASP A 42 -35.15 15.11 8.90
N ASP A 43 -36.13 14.26 8.56
CA ASP A 43 -37.61 14.29 8.68
C ASP A 43 -38.54 15.24 7.90
N ASN A 44 -39.47 14.56 7.19
CA ASN A 44 -40.85 14.90 6.77
C ASN A 44 -41.09 16.13 5.89
N ASP A 45 -41.48 15.91 4.63
CA ASP A 45 -42.89 16.00 4.17
C ASP A 45 -42.99 15.85 2.64
N ASP A 46 -44.11 15.26 2.22
CA ASP A 46 -44.56 15.05 0.85
C ASP A 46 -44.53 16.30 -0.05
N HIS A 47 -44.05 16.17 -1.29
CA HIS A 47 -44.86 16.36 -2.50
C HIS A 47 -44.01 16.29 -3.79
N HIS A 48 -44.55 15.54 -4.76
CA HIS A 48 -44.17 15.52 -6.17
C HIS A 48 -44.00 16.94 -6.76
N ASP A 49 -42.90 17.19 -7.46
CA ASP A 49 -43.01 17.52 -8.89
C ASP A 49 -41.70 17.33 -9.66
N SER A 50 -41.84 16.74 -10.83
CA SER A 50 -40.78 16.34 -11.75
C SER A 50 -40.32 17.51 -12.60
N HIS A 51 -39.04 17.88 -12.52
CA HIS A 51 -38.33 18.50 -13.63
C HIS A 51 -36.86 18.05 -13.66
N HIS A 52 -36.55 17.25 -14.68
CA HIS A 52 -35.20 16.86 -15.06
C HIS A 52 -34.38 18.11 -15.44
N HIS A 53 -33.52 18.55 -14.52
CA HIS A 53 -32.29 19.24 -14.88
C HIS A 53 -31.17 18.20 -14.85
N ALA A 54 -30.61 17.92 -16.02
CA ALA A 54 -29.34 17.21 -16.14
C ALA A 54 -28.25 18.12 -15.57
N GLU A 55 -27.93 17.91 -14.30
CA GLU A 55 -26.66 18.36 -13.73
C GLU A 55 -25.56 17.46 -14.30
N GLU A 56 -24.44 18.06 -14.66
CA GLU A 56 -23.24 17.38 -15.12
C GLU A 56 -22.78 16.44 -14.00
N ASP A 57 -23.04 15.14 -14.16
CA ASP A 57 -22.50 14.10 -13.30
C ASP A 57 -20.97 14.16 -13.41
N ASP A 58 -20.30 14.64 -12.35
CA ASP A 58 -18.88 14.40 -12.15
C ASP A 58 -18.62 12.90 -12.32
N ASP A 59 -17.71 12.53 -13.24
CA ASP A 59 -17.33 11.17 -13.63
C ASP A 59 -16.82 10.33 -12.43
N PHE A 60 -17.72 9.89 -11.54
CA PHE A 60 -17.41 8.88 -10.53
C PHE A 60 -17.42 7.52 -11.21
N GLU A 61 -16.22 7.04 -11.56
CA GLU A 61 -16.00 5.63 -11.92
C GLU A 61 -16.62 4.75 -10.80
N THR A 62 -17.59 3.89 -11.15
CA THR A 62 -18.21 2.98 -10.17
C THR A 62 -17.16 2.02 -9.59
N GLU A 63 -17.38 1.54 -8.38
CA GLU A 63 -16.48 0.58 -7.72
C GLU A 63 -16.18 -0.64 -8.62
N ASP A 64 -17.20 -1.14 -9.32
CA ASP A 64 -17.10 -2.22 -10.31
C ASP A 64 -16.25 -1.91 -11.52
N PHE A 65 -16.36 -0.66 -12.01
CA PHE A 65 -15.54 -0.21 -13.12
C PHE A 65 -14.07 -0.16 -12.69
N VAL A 66 -13.78 0.39 -11.52
CA VAL A 66 -12.41 0.45 -10.97
C VAL A 66 -11.87 -0.96 -10.75
N PHE A 67 -12.65 -1.85 -10.13
CA PHE A 67 -12.27 -3.25 -9.93
C PHE A 67 -11.95 -3.94 -11.26
N SER A 68 -12.83 -3.81 -12.26
CA SER A 68 -12.64 -4.38 -13.59
C SER A 68 -11.38 -3.83 -14.27
N LYS A 69 -11.13 -2.52 -14.15
CA LYS A 69 -9.93 -1.86 -14.67
C LYS A 69 -8.67 -2.44 -14.04
N VAL A 70 -8.64 -2.64 -12.71
CA VAL A 70 -7.52 -3.28 -12.01
C VAL A 70 -7.32 -4.72 -12.49
N LEU A 71 -8.37 -5.53 -12.55
CA LEU A 71 -8.27 -6.92 -12.97
C LEU A 71 -7.73 -7.05 -14.40
N ILE A 72 -8.20 -6.18 -15.31
CA ILE A 72 -7.73 -6.14 -16.70
C ILE A 72 -6.27 -5.69 -16.75
N ALA A 73 -5.86 -4.69 -15.96
CA ALA A 73 -4.46 -4.26 -15.86
C ALA A 73 -3.54 -5.41 -15.43
N PHE A 74 -3.93 -6.18 -14.40
CA PHE A 74 -3.23 -7.40 -13.99
C PHE A 74 -3.16 -8.40 -15.16
N SER A 75 -4.28 -8.70 -15.82
CA SER A 75 -4.33 -9.68 -16.92
C SER A 75 -3.50 -9.27 -18.15
N ARG A 76 -3.27 -7.97 -18.35
CA ARG A 76 -2.54 -7.42 -19.51
C ARG A 76 -1.08 -7.07 -19.20
N TYR A 77 -0.62 -7.27 -17.97
CA TYR A 77 0.72 -6.91 -17.51
C TYR A 77 1.83 -7.41 -18.47
N GLU A 78 1.84 -8.71 -18.80
CA GLU A 78 2.87 -9.29 -19.69
C GLU A 78 2.82 -8.64 -21.08
N ARG A 79 1.64 -8.64 -21.69
CA ARG A 79 1.42 -8.11 -23.05
C ARG A 79 1.81 -6.63 -23.14
N TYR A 80 1.48 -5.83 -22.12
CA TYR A 80 1.82 -4.42 -22.06
C TYR A 80 3.33 -4.22 -22.02
N TYR A 81 4.04 -4.82 -21.07
CA TYR A 81 5.47 -4.61 -20.93
C TYR A 81 6.28 -5.27 -22.06
N PHE A 82 5.78 -6.34 -22.69
CA PHE A 82 6.38 -6.89 -23.91
C PHE A 82 6.35 -5.85 -25.04
N ASN A 83 5.21 -5.19 -25.27
CA ASN A 83 5.07 -4.13 -26.26
C ASN A 83 6.00 -2.93 -25.95
N VAL A 84 6.10 -2.53 -24.68
CA VAL A 84 7.04 -1.47 -24.25
C VAL A 84 8.49 -1.87 -24.57
N LEU A 85 8.89 -3.12 -24.32
CA LEU A 85 10.24 -3.59 -24.64
C LEU A 85 10.48 -3.69 -26.14
N ASP A 86 9.51 -4.16 -26.93
CA ASP A 86 9.63 -4.24 -28.39
C ASP A 86 9.84 -2.85 -29.00
N LYS A 87 9.06 -1.85 -28.58
CA LYS A 87 9.27 -0.45 -28.99
C LYS A 87 10.65 0.09 -28.59
N LYS A 88 11.17 -0.29 -27.43
CA LYS A 88 12.53 0.09 -26.99
C LYS A 88 13.61 -0.59 -27.83
N ILE A 89 13.43 -1.86 -28.20
CA ILE A 89 14.33 -2.59 -29.10
C ILE A 89 14.34 -1.95 -30.48
N GLU A 90 13.17 -1.65 -31.05
CA GLU A 90 13.04 -0.94 -32.33
C GLU A 90 13.70 0.43 -32.29
N PHE A 91 13.45 1.20 -31.22
CA PHE A 91 14.09 2.50 -31.02
C PHE A 91 15.61 2.37 -30.95
N PHE A 92 16.11 1.40 -30.19
CA PHE A 92 17.55 1.13 -30.07
C PHE A 92 18.17 0.82 -31.43
N HIS A 93 17.57 -0.07 -32.23
CA HIS A 93 18.05 -0.36 -33.59
C HIS A 93 18.04 0.86 -34.51
N ARG A 94 16.97 1.66 -34.47
CA ARG A 94 16.83 2.87 -35.29
C ARG A 94 17.89 3.91 -34.93
N VAL A 95 18.04 4.20 -33.64
CA VAL A 95 18.89 5.28 -33.14
C VAL A 95 20.35 4.88 -33.12
N TRP A 96 20.69 3.64 -32.76
CA TRP A 96 22.07 3.16 -32.83
C TRP A 96 22.65 3.43 -34.22
N ASN A 97 21.87 3.12 -35.27
CA ASN A 97 22.23 3.32 -36.67
C ASN A 97 22.28 4.79 -37.12
N GLN A 98 21.74 5.73 -36.36
CA GLN A 98 21.74 7.17 -36.70
C GLN A 98 22.74 7.98 -35.85
N SER A 99 22.82 7.75 -34.53
CA SER A 99 23.45 8.69 -33.58
C SER A 99 24.95 8.53 -33.35
N LEU A 100 25.55 7.40 -33.74
CA LEU A 100 26.97 7.16 -33.45
C LEU A 100 27.95 7.89 -34.39
N GLY A 101 27.50 8.52 -35.48
CA GLY A 101 28.38 9.24 -36.40
C GLY A 101 29.63 8.45 -36.78
N ASP A 102 30.81 9.03 -36.53
CA ASP A 102 32.12 8.43 -36.80
C ASP A 102 32.51 7.27 -35.86
N ILE A 103 31.88 7.13 -34.68
CA ILE A 103 32.20 6.07 -33.70
C ILE A 103 31.94 4.67 -34.30
N LYS A 104 30.97 4.55 -35.21
CA LYS A 104 30.69 3.29 -35.94
C LYS A 104 31.83 2.78 -36.80
N LYS A 105 32.79 3.64 -37.17
CA LYS A 105 33.99 3.23 -37.91
C LYS A 105 34.93 2.40 -37.03
N HIS A 106 34.75 2.44 -35.71
CA HIS A 106 35.65 1.85 -34.72
C HIS A 106 35.00 0.78 -33.83
N ILE A 107 33.67 0.69 -33.78
CA ILE A 107 32.96 -0.31 -32.97
C ILE A 107 31.58 -0.64 -33.52
N THR A 108 31.23 -1.93 -33.52
CA THR A 108 29.88 -2.44 -33.85
C THR A 108 28.98 -2.51 -32.60
N VAL A 109 27.66 -2.70 -32.78
CA VAL A 109 26.74 -2.95 -31.64
C VAL A 109 27.21 -4.13 -30.82
N SER A 110 27.53 -5.24 -31.49
CA SER A 110 27.92 -6.49 -30.87
C SER A 110 29.24 -6.40 -30.10
N GLU A 111 30.15 -5.51 -30.52
CA GLU A 111 31.39 -5.27 -29.78
C GLU A 111 31.16 -4.31 -28.59
N ALA A 112 30.32 -3.29 -28.75
CA ALA A 112 30.06 -2.30 -27.70
C ALA A 112 29.15 -2.83 -26.59
N LEU A 113 28.12 -3.59 -26.98
CA LEU A 113 27.05 -4.09 -26.12
C LEU A 113 26.67 -5.53 -26.53
N PRO A 114 27.59 -6.50 -26.37
CA PRO A 114 27.40 -7.88 -26.83
C PRO A 114 26.09 -8.50 -26.33
N ASP A 115 25.74 -8.27 -25.06
CA ASP A 115 24.61 -8.94 -24.40
C ASP A 115 23.32 -8.09 -24.39
N GLN A 116 23.20 -7.10 -25.28
CA GLN A 116 22.05 -6.19 -25.25
C GLN A 116 20.73 -6.88 -25.63
N PHE A 117 20.77 -7.78 -26.61
CA PHE A 117 19.58 -8.55 -26.99
C PHE A 117 19.23 -9.59 -25.94
N ASP A 118 20.23 -10.28 -25.41
CA ASP A 118 20.05 -11.25 -24.34
C ASP A 118 19.43 -10.59 -23.11
N LYS A 119 19.85 -9.37 -22.77
CA LYS A 119 19.22 -8.56 -21.71
C LYS A 119 17.73 -8.39 -21.94
N PHE A 120 17.30 -7.96 -23.13
CA PHE A 120 15.88 -7.76 -23.41
C PHE A 120 15.08 -9.08 -23.35
N MET A 121 15.68 -10.20 -23.77
CA MET A 121 15.07 -11.52 -23.65
C MET A 121 14.95 -11.97 -22.19
N SER A 122 15.99 -11.80 -21.38
CA SER A 122 15.94 -12.07 -19.94
C SER A 122 14.88 -11.22 -19.24
N MET A 123 14.73 -9.95 -19.63
CA MET A 123 13.66 -9.09 -19.11
C MET A 123 12.27 -9.63 -19.49
N LYS A 124 12.05 -10.05 -20.74
CA LYS A 124 10.77 -10.68 -21.15
C LYS A 124 10.49 -11.95 -20.35
N MET A 125 11.50 -12.79 -20.12
CA MET A 125 11.35 -14.00 -19.30
C MET A 125 11.00 -13.66 -17.85
N ALA A 126 11.64 -12.66 -17.24
CA ALA A 126 11.34 -12.21 -15.89
C ALA A 126 9.93 -11.56 -15.78
N ILE A 127 9.49 -10.81 -16.78
CA ILE A 127 8.11 -10.28 -16.87
C ILE A 127 7.10 -11.43 -16.96
N ARG A 128 7.36 -12.42 -17.82
CA ARG A 128 6.52 -13.62 -17.92
C ARG A 128 6.48 -14.38 -16.61
N ASN A 129 7.62 -14.54 -15.94
CA ASN A 129 7.68 -15.16 -14.62
C ASN A 129 6.78 -14.43 -13.61
N ASN A 130 6.86 -13.09 -13.53
CA ASN A 130 5.94 -12.33 -12.66
C ASN A 130 4.48 -12.58 -13.02
N TYR A 131 4.18 -12.66 -14.31
CA TYR A 131 2.84 -12.94 -14.78
C TYR A 131 2.36 -14.33 -14.35
N GLU A 132 3.11 -15.38 -14.66
CA GLU A 132 2.73 -16.78 -14.44
C GLU A 132 2.81 -17.21 -12.96
N ASN A 133 3.85 -16.80 -12.24
CA ASN A 133 4.11 -17.28 -10.89
C ASN A 133 3.43 -16.45 -9.79
N LEU A 134 2.93 -15.25 -10.11
CA LEU A 134 2.28 -14.37 -9.14
C LEU A 134 0.95 -13.80 -9.66
N ILE A 135 0.97 -13.01 -10.73
CA ILE A 135 -0.20 -12.22 -11.17
C ILE A 135 -1.36 -13.11 -11.60
N LEU A 136 -1.11 -14.16 -12.37
CA LEU A 136 -2.13 -15.14 -12.77
C LEU A 136 -2.75 -15.81 -11.55
N LYS A 137 -1.94 -16.21 -10.57
CA LYS A 137 -2.44 -16.82 -9.34
C LYS A 137 -3.29 -15.87 -8.52
N ILE A 138 -2.93 -14.58 -8.46
CA ILE A 138 -3.77 -13.54 -7.86
C ILE A 138 -5.12 -13.51 -8.58
N ILE A 139 -5.13 -13.37 -9.92
CA ILE A 139 -6.37 -13.34 -10.71
C ILE A 139 -7.21 -14.60 -10.47
N GLU A 140 -6.62 -15.79 -10.60
CA GLU A 140 -7.28 -17.09 -10.43
C GLU A 140 -7.89 -17.25 -9.02
N SER A 141 -7.17 -16.81 -7.98
CA SER A 141 -7.66 -16.89 -6.61
C SER A 141 -8.93 -16.07 -6.36
N HIS A 142 -9.19 -15.06 -7.20
CA HIS A 142 -10.39 -14.23 -7.14
C HIS A 142 -11.45 -14.65 -8.15
N THR A 143 -11.09 -15.13 -9.36
CA THR A 143 -12.06 -15.61 -10.35
C THR A 143 -12.70 -16.95 -9.97
N SER A 144 -11.98 -17.84 -9.28
CA SER A 144 -12.56 -19.10 -8.77
C SER A 144 -13.56 -18.89 -7.63
N GLN A 145 -13.49 -17.77 -6.90
CA GLN A 145 -14.48 -17.44 -5.86
C GLN A 145 -15.87 -17.14 -6.44
N PHE A 146 -15.95 -16.68 -7.70
CA PHE A 146 -17.23 -16.47 -8.39
C PHE A 146 -17.91 -17.80 -8.74
N LEU A 147 -17.13 -18.78 -9.20
CA LEU A 147 -17.67 -20.09 -9.58
C LEU A 147 -18.19 -20.87 -8.37
N GLU A 148 -17.52 -20.78 -7.22
CA GLU A 148 -18.02 -21.42 -5.98
C GLU A 148 -19.22 -20.69 -5.37
N SER A 149 -19.39 -19.38 -5.62
CA SER A 149 -20.51 -18.60 -5.09
C SER A 149 -21.85 -18.84 -5.81
N GLU A 150 -21.81 -19.30 -7.07
CA GLU A 150 -23.03 -19.66 -7.82
C GLU A 150 -23.59 -21.04 -7.44
N ASP A 151 -22.77 -21.96 -6.93
CA ASP A 151 -23.19 -23.34 -6.61
C ASP A 151 -23.78 -23.51 -5.20
N TYR A 152 -23.69 -22.51 -4.31
CA TYR A 152 -24.29 -22.60 -2.97
C TYR A 152 -25.82 -22.40 -2.94
N ASN A 153 -26.42 -21.87 -4.01
CA ASN A 153 -27.88 -21.66 -4.08
C ASN A 153 -28.68 -22.91 -4.55
N HIS A 154 -28.03 -24.05 -4.79
CA HIS A 154 -28.71 -25.26 -5.28
C HIS A 154 -28.53 -26.54 -4.46
N LEU A 155 -27.94 -26.47 -3.25
CA LEU A 155 -27.74 -27.66 -2.40
C LEU A 155 -28.47 -27.64 -1.05
N GLU A 156 -29.49 -26.80 -0.88
CA GLU A 156 -30.52 -27.00 0.16
C GLU A 156 -31.76 -27.71 -0.41
N GLN A 157 -31.58 -28.95 -0.88
CA GLN A 157 -32.64 -29.96 -0.88
C GLN A 157 -32.05 -31.30 -1.33
N HIS A 158 -32.31 -32.34 -0.53
CA HIS A 158 -31.94 -33.75 -0.72
C HIS A 158 -30.62 -34.22 -0.09
N ALA A 159 -30.59 -34.24 1.25
CA ALA A 159 -29.89 -35.29 1.97
C ALA A 159 -30.92 -36.31 2.51
N VAL A 160 -31.20 -37.34 1.71
CA VAL A 160 -31.77 -38.61 2.18
C VAL A 160 -30.70 -39.67 2.03
N PHE A 161 -30.36 -40.30 3.15
CA PHE A 161 -29.37 -41.36 3.29
C PHE A 161 -29.51 -42.50 2.28
N ASN A 162 -28.38 -43.01 1.78
CA ASN A 162 -28.13 -44.46 1.79
C ASN A 162 -26.65 -44.81 1.66
N THR A 163 -26.33 -45.98 2.21
CA THR A 163 -25.02 -46.50 2.62
C THR A 163 -24.22 -47.18 1.50
N ASP A 164 -22.96 -47.48 1.86
CA ASP A 164 -22.04 -48.48 1.32
C ASP A 164 -21.23 -48.10 0.06
N HIS A 165 -19.95 -47.77 0.27
CA HIS A 165 -18.82 -48.59 -0.20
C HIS A 165 -17.47 -48.04 0.30
N GLN A 166 -16.58 -48.98 0.66
CA GLN A 166 -15.22 -48.79 1.14
C GLN A 166 -14.23 -48.45 0.01
N ASP A 167 -13.11 -47.85 0.43
CA ASP A 167 -11.82 -47.62 -0.25
C ASP A 167 -11.64 -46.38 -1.14
N ALA A 168 -11.01 -45.35 -0.59
CA ALA A 168 -9.72 -44.81 -1.06
C ALA A 168 -9.24 -43.62 -0.19
N GLY A 169 -8.05 -43.76 0.40
CA GLY A 169 -7.10 -42.65 0.65
C GLY A 169 -7.53 -41.53 1.59
N PHE A 170 -7.08 -41.60 2.84
CA PHE A 170 -7.08 -40.48 3.79
C PHE A 170 -6.43 -39.22 3.20
N TYR A 171 -7.25 -38.29 2.70
CA TYR A 171 -6.95 -36.87 2.81
C TYR A 171 -7.66 -36.38 4.06
N GLN A 172 -6.93 -36.20 5.15
CA GLN A 172 -7.38 -35.36 6.24
C GLN A 172 -7.50 -33.94 5.69
N VAL A 173 -8.70 -33.58 5.24
CA VAL A 173 -9.08 -32.19 5.03
C VAL A 173 -9.06 -31.56 6.42
N TYR A 174 -7.94 -30.94 6.77
CA TYR A 174 -7.93 -30.00 7.89
C TYR A 174 -9.03 -28.98 7.58
N HIS A 175 -10.02 -28.88 8.47
CA HIS A 175 -11.06 -27.86 8.40
C HIS A 175 -10.39 -26.52 8.06
N LEU A 176 -10.65 -26.02 6.84
CA LEU A 176 -10.21 -24.70 6.41
C LEU A 176 -10.69 -23.72 7.48
N LYS A 177 -9.74 -23.05 8.16
CA LYS A 177 -10.05 -21.90 9.02
C LYS A 177 -10.89 -20.91 8.19
N PRO A 178 -11.80 -20.15 8.82
CA PRO A 178 -12.60 -19.15 8.09
C PRO A 178 -11.68 -18.23 7.27
N ARG A 179 -12.08 -17.93 6.03
CA ARG A 179 -11.34 -17.08 5.10
C ARG A 179 -10.99 -15.75 5.80
N ILE A 180 -9.74 -15.30 5.69
CA ILE A 180 -9.24 -14.11 6.42
C ILE A 180 -9.80 -12.80 5.80
N MET A 181 -10.22 -12.86 4.54
CA MET A 181 -10.74 -11.74 3.78
C MET A 181 -11.80 -12.24 2.79
N GLU A 182 -12.96 -11.58 2.79
CA GLU A 182 -14.02 -11.76 1.79
C GLU A 182 -14.12 -10.48 0.96
N VAL A 183 -13.91 -10.59 -0.36
CA VAL A 183 -14.14 -9.48 -1.29
C VAL A 183 -15.46 -9.78 -2.01
N ASN A 184 -16.50 -9.01 -1.71
CA ASN A 184 -17.74 -9.07 -2.50
C ASN A 184 -17.49 -8.36 -3.82
N VAL A 185 -17.53 -9.07 -4.94
CA VAL A 185 -17.39 -8.48 -6.27
C VAL A 185 -18.72 -8.56 -7.02
N PRO A 186 -19.26 -7.44 -7.51
CA PRO A 186 -20.52 -7.42 -8.26
C PRO A 186 -20.50 -8.09 -9.65
N SER A 187 -21.68 -8.52 -10.09
CA SER A 187 -21.92 -9.52 -11.14
C SER A 187 -21.97 -8.97 -12.58
N TYR A 188 -21.25 -7.90 -12.91
CA TYR A 188 -21.32 -7.28 -14.24
C TYR A 188 -19.93 -6.97 -14.78
N MET A 189 -19.34 -7.97 -15.45
CA MET A 189 -18.17 -7.76 -16.29
C MET A 189 -18.58 -6.87 -17.48
N TYR A 190 -18.21 -5.59 -17.44
CA TYR A 190 -18.15 -4.75 -18.63
C TYR A 190 -17.32 -5.47 -19.72
N ARG A 191 -17.60 -5.23 -21.00
CA ARG A 191 -16.83 -5.86 -22.09
C ARG A 191 -15.35 -5.53 -21.95
N THR A 192 -14.55 -6.56 -21.69
CA THR A 192 -13.13 -6.51 -21.38
C THR A 192 -12.33 -5.65 -22.35
N GLU A 193 -12.69 -5.66 -23.64
CA GLU A 193 -12.05 -4.87 -24.70
C GLU A 193 -12.29 -3.36 -24.56
N ASP A 194 -13.47 -2.93 -24.10
CA ASP A 194 -13.82 -1.51 -24.00
C ASP A 194 -13.00 -0.86 -22.87
N ILE A 195 -13.01 -1.45 -21.67
CA ILE A 195 -12.20 -0.96 -20.53
C ILE A 195 -10.70 -1.01 -20.84
N ALA A 196 -10.26 -2.06 -21.53
CA ALA A 196 -8.88 -2.21 -21.90
C ALA A 196 -8.30 -1.07 -22.75
N THR A 197 -9.14 -0.37 -23.52
CA THR A 197 -8.71 0.80 -24.30
C THR A 197 -8.52 2.05 -23.44
N LEU A 198 -9.10 2.05 -22.24
CA LEU A 198 -9.03 3.15 -21.27
C LEU A 198 -7.83 3.02 -20.31
N LEU A 199 -7.12 1.89 -20.32
CA LEU A 199 -5.96 1.69 -19.46
C LEU A 199 -4.79 2.59 -19.88
N SER A 200 -4.26 3.33 -18.91
CA SER A 200 -3.07 4.16 -19.08
C SER A 200 -1.80 3.43 -18.66
N SER A 201 -0.62 4.03 -18.85
CA SER A 201 0.62 3.51 -18.28
C SER A 201 0.61 3.45 -16.76
N GLU A 202 -0.10 4.38 -16.12
CA GLU A 202 -0.17 4.48 -14.66
C GLU A 202 -0.88 3.27 -14.04
N ASP A 203 -1.89 2.71 -14.72
CA ASP A 203 -2.56 1.50 -14.27
C ASP A 203 -1.57 0.31 -14.21
N TYR A 204 -0.70 0.15 -15.20
CA TYR A 204 0.34 -0.88 -15.19
C TYR A 204 1.46 -0.59 -14.19
N ASP A 205 1.79 0.69 -13.98
CA ASP A 205 2.78 1.08 -12.98
C ASP A 205 2.29 0.81 -11.55
N LYS A 206 0.97 0.89 -11.28
CA LYS A 206 0.36 0.43 -10.03
C LYS A 206 0.50 -1.08 -9.86
N VAL A 207 0.25 -1.89 -10.89
CA VAL A 207 0.50 -3.35 -10.85
C VAL A 207 1.98 -3.64 -10.54
N THR A 208 2.90 -2.95 -11.22
CA THR A 208 4.35 -3.06 -10.94
C THR A 208 4.67 -2.69 -9.49
N SER A 209 4.06 -1.63 -8.97
CA SER A 209 4.25 -1.19 -7.59
C SER A 209 3.74 -2.23 -6.58
N THR A 210 2.63 -2.90 -6.89
CA THR A 210 2.14 -4.03 -6.09
C THR A 210 3.13 -5.20 -6.09
N VAL A 211 3.70 -5.58 -7.23
CA VAL A 211 4.75 -6.64 -7.28
C VAL A 211 5.95 -6.25 -6.41
N LYS A 212 6.35 -4.97 -6.39
CA LYS A 212 7.42 -4.51 -5.50
C LYS A 212 7.03 -4.53 -4.03
N GLN A 213 5.77 -4.28 -3.69
CA GLN A 213 5.27 -4.32 -2.31
C GLN A 213 5.42 -5.72 -1.68
N PHE A 214 5.32 -6.80 -2.48
CA PHE A 214 5.61 -8.16 -2.01
C PHE A 214 7.03 -8.31 -1.45
N VAL A 215 8.01 -7.56 -1.98
CA VAL A 215 9.38 -7.57 -1.45
C VAL A 215 9.40 -7.02 -0.03
N ARG A 216 8.82 -5.83 0.17
CA ARG A 216 8.76 -5.16 1.48
C ARG A 216 8.03 -6.03 2.49
N ASP A 217 6.85 -6.54 2.14
CA ASP A 217 5.96 -7.18 3.10
C ASP A 217 6.16 -8.68 3.26
N TRP A 218 6.64 -9.39 2.24
CA TRP A 218 6.62 -10.86 2.23
C TRP A 218 7.89 -11.49 1.69
N SER A 219 9.00 -10.75 1.54
CA SER A 219 10.30 -11.36 1.24
C SER A 219 11.27 -11.25 2.42
N GLU A 220 12.26 -12.14 2.44
CA GLU A 220 13.37 -12.06 3.40
C GLU A 220 14.16 -10.75 3.22
N ALA A 221 14.36 -10.31 1.97
CA ALA A 221 15.09 -9.08 1.67
C ALA A 221 14.42 -7.81 2.24
N GLY A 222 13.09 -7.85 2.44
CA GLY A 222 12.34 -6.77 3.08
C GLY A 222 12.46 -6.73 4.60
N GLN A 223 13.06 -7.75 5.24
CA GLN A 223 13.07 -7.89 6.70
C GLN A 223 13.63 -6.68 7.43
N ILE A 224 14.75 -6.12 6.97
CA ILE A 224 15.37 -4.94 7.60
C ILE A 224 14.46 -3.72 7.51
N GLU A 225 13.78 -3.52 6.37
CA GLU A 225 12.82 -2.43 6.21
C GLU A 225 11.63 -2.59 7.18
N ARG A 226 11.17 -3.83 7.38
CA ARG A 226 10.15 -4.18 8.39
C ARG A 226 10.66 -4.02 9.83
N GLN A 227 11.92 -4.34 10.11
CA GLN A 227 12.53 -4.12 11.44
C GLN A 227 12.62 -2.62 11.77
N ASN A 228 12.94 -1.79 10.79
CA ASN A 228 13.01 -0.34 10.97
C ASN A 228 11.63 0.35 10.98
N SER A 229 10.55 -0.36 10.64
CA SER A 229 9.16 0.14 10.69
C SER A 229 8.29 -0.68 11.65
N TYR A 230 7.83 -1.84 11.20
CA TYR A 230 6.83 -2.68 11.87
C TYR A 230 7.28 -3.13 13.26
N GLN A 231 8.55 -3.49 13.45
CA GLN A 231 9.04 -3.89 14.77
C GLN A 231 8.97 -2.73 15.78
N LEU A 232 9.21 -1.49 15.35
CA LEU A 232 9.12 -0.34 16.25
C LEU A 232 7.67 -0.08 16.70
N ILE A 233 6.71 -0.25 15.79
CA ILE A 233 5.27 -0.16 16.11
C ILE A 233 4.88 -1.29 17.06
N LEU A 234 5.27 -2.54 16.77
CA LEU A 234 5.00 -3.71 17.62
C LEU A 234 5.55 -3.52 19.04
N ASN A 235 6.77 -3.01 19.16
CA ASN A 235 7.39 -2.73 20.47
C ASN A 235 6.57 -1.73 21.29
N GLU A 236 6.05 -0.66 20.66
CA GLU A 236 5.19 0.31 21.35
C GLU A 236 3.83 -0.31 21.71
N ILE A 237 3.22 -1.14 20.85
CA ILE A 237 1.99 -1.88 21.17
C ILE A 237 2.22 -2.79 22.40
N GLU A 238 3.29 -3.60 22.40
CA GLU A 238 3.60 -4.52 23.50
C GLU A 238 3.85 -3.80 24.83
N LYS A 239 4.54 -2.65 24.77
CA LYS A 239 4.82 -1.79 25.92
C LYS A 239 3.56 -1.15 26.49
N LEU A 240 2.68 -0.63 25.64
CA LEU A 240 1.48 0.12 26.05
C LEU A 240 0.29 -0.80 26.38
N LEU A 241 0.21 -1.96 25.73
CA LEU A 241 -0.91 -2.90 25.78
C LEU A 241 -0.41 -4.34 26.02
N PRO A 242 0.21 -4.65 27.17
CA PRO A 242 0.76 -5.98 27.44
C PRO A 242 -0.33 -7.04 27.55
N LEU A 243 -0.21 -8.12 26.77
CA LEU A 243 -1.21 -9.21 26.72
C LEU A 243 -1.19 -10.10 27.96
N HIS A 244 -0.04 -10.28 28.62
CA HIS A 244 0.13 -11.22 29.74
C HIS A 244 -0.46 -12.63 29.45
N GLY A 245 -0.28 -13.13 28.22
CA GLY A 245 -0.78 -14.43 27.79
C GLY A 245 -2.26 -14.49 27.38
N SER A 246 -2.99 -13.37 27.44
CA SER A 246 -4.39 -13.30 27.00
C SER A 246 -4.48 -12.92 25.52
N LEU A 247 -4.83 -13.87 24.66
CA LEU A 247 -5.09 -13.62 23.24
C LEU A 247 -6.30 -12.68 23.05
N ASN A 248 -6.27 -11.87 21.99
CA ASN A 248 -7.33 -10.94 21.57
C ASN A 248 -7.77 -9.92 22.64
N LYS A 249 -6.98 -9.74 23.71
CA LYS A 249 -7.32 -8.83 24.82
C LYS A 249 -7.50 -7.39 24.36
N TYR A 250 -6.68 -6.95 23.41
CA TYR A 250 -6.72 -5.61 22.83
C TYR A 250 -6.92 -5.67 21.32
N LYS A 251 -7.74 -4.76 20.80
CA LYS A 251 -8.07 -4.62 19.39
C LYS A 251 -7.21 -3.56 18.75
N VAL A 252 -6.46 -3.95 17.72
CA VAL A 252 -5.54 -3.09 16.98
C VAL A 252 -6.00 -2.96 15.54
N LEU A 253 -6.26 -1.72 15.10
CA LEU A 253 -6.57 -1.39 13.72
C LEU A 253 -5.31 -0.90 13.00
N THR A 254 -5.14 -1.29 11.74
CA THR A 254 -4.06 -0.86 10.85
C THR A 254 -4.62 -0.29 9.55
N PRO A 255 -4.88 1.04 9.49
CA PRO A 255 -5.29 1.71 8.26
C PRO A 255 -4.18 1.72 7.21
N GLY A 256 -4.53 1.61 5.93
CA GLY A 256 -3.55 1.51 4.83
C GLY A 256 -2.65 0.28 4.97
N ALA A 257 -3.27 -0.88 5.21
CA ALA A 257 -2.55 -2.10 5.57
C ALA A 257 -1.69 -2.69 4.42
N GLY A 258 -1.85 -2.22 3.18
CA GLY A 258 -1.08 -2.72 2.04
C GLY A 258 -1.28 -4.22 1.85
N LEU A 259 -0.19 -5.00 1.89
CA LEU A 259 -0.27 -6.47 1.79
C LEU A 259 -0.54 -7.17 3.13
N GLY A 260 -0.85 -6.42 4.19
CA GLY A 260 -1.32 -6.93 5.48
C GLY A 260 -0.23 -7.49 6.40
N ARG A 261 1.06 -7.29 6.09
CA ARG A 261 2.16 -7.87 6.90
C ARG A 261 2.20 -7.31 8.32
N LEU A 262 2.08 -6.00 8.52
CA LEU A 262 2.08 -5.41 9.86
C LEU A 262 0.89 -5.94 10.67
N THR A 263 -0.31 -5.93 10.09
CA THR A 263 -1.53 -6.49 10.67
C THR A 263 -1.34 -7.96 11.06
N TRP A 264 -0.73 -8.75 10.18
CA TRP A 264 -0.44 -10.15 10.44
C TRP A 264 0.59 -10.34 11.57
N GLU A 265 1.64 -9.52 11.67
CA GLU A 265 2.60 -9.61 12.78
C GLU A 265 1.95 -9.21 14.12
N ILE A 266 1.02 -8.24 14.12
CA ILE A 266 0.23 -7.87 15.30
C ILE A 266 -0.67 -9.04 15.74
N ALA A 267 -1.36 -9.69 14.79
CA ALA A 267 -2.11 -10.91 15.08
C ALA A 267 -1.19 -12.05 15.55
N ARG A 268 -0.01 -12.22 14.95
CA ARG A 268 0.96 -13.23 15.36
C ARG A 268 1.44 -13.01 16.79
N ALA A 269 1.56 -11.77 17.24
CA ALA A 269 1.88 -11.41 18.62
C ALA A 269 0.71 -11.71 19.60
N GLY A 270 -0.49 -12.01 19.10
CA GLY A 270 -1.65 -12.47 19.88
C GLY A 270 -2.75 -11.43 20.08
N TYR A 271 -2.65 -10.27 19.43
CA TYR A 271 -3.68 -9.22 19.47
C TYR A 271 -4.83 -9.53 18.51
N TYR A 272 -6.03 -9.02 18.81
CA TYR A 272 -7.06 -8.91 17.78
C TYR A 272 -6.56 -7.88 16.78
N SER A 273 -6.40 -8.25 15.52
CA SER A 273 -5.85 -7.36 14.50
C SER A 273 -6.74 -7.26 13.29
N GLN A 274 -7.02 -6.02 12.88
CA GLN A 274 -7.73 -5.74 11.65
C GLN A 274 -6.93 -4.77 10.78
N GLY A 275 -6.78 -5.10 9.51
CA GLY A 275 -6.23 -4.20 8.51
C GLY A 275 -7.36 -3.56 7.71
N ASN A 276 -7.12 -2.35 7.22
CA ASN A 276 -8.01 -1.68 6.28
C ASN A 276 -7.22 -1.23 5.06
N GLU A 277 -7.77 -1.48 3.88
CA GLU A 277 -7.15 -1.11 2.61
C GLU A 277 -8.23 -0.74 1.60
N PHE A 278 -7.93 0.24 0.75
CA PHE A 278 -8.85 0.77 -0.26
C PHE A 278 -8.43 0.36 -1.68
N SER A 279 -7.14 0.24 -1.95
CA SER A 279 -6.64 -0.07 -3.28
C SER A 279 -6.97 -1.51 -3.67
N PHE A 280 -7.77 -1.71 -4.72
CA PHE A 280 -8.02 -3.04 -5.28
C PHE A 280 -6.74 -3.79 -5.65
N HIS A 281 -5.66 -3.10 -6.02
CA HIS A 281 -4.38 -3.74 -6.29
C HIS A 281 -3.82 -4.42 -5.03
N MET A 282 -3.85 -3.72 -3.89
CA MET A 282 -3.38 -4.24 -2.61
C MET A 282 -4.35 -5.26 -2.02
N LEU A 283 -5.67 -5.05 -2.17
CA LEU A 283 -6.70 -5.99 -1.71
C LEU A 283 -6.59 -7.34 -2.43
N LEU A 284 -6.49 -7.35 -3.76
CA LEU A 284 -6.34 -8.58 -4.53
C LEU A 284 -5.05 -9.34 -4.14
N ALA A 285 -3.94 -8.61 -4.04
CA ALA A 285 -2.64 -9.18 -3.70
C ALA A 285 -2.54 -9.67 -2.24
N SER A 286 -3.10 -8.92 -1.28
CA SER A 286 -3.15 -9.29 0.14
C SER A 286 -4.02 -10.52 0.37
N ALA A 287 -5.20 -10.57 -0.26
CA ALA A 287 -6.07 -11.73 -0.19
C ALA A 287 -5.38 -13.00 -0.72
N PHE A 288 -4.65 -12.89 -1.84
CA PHE A 288 -3.85 -14.01 -2.37
C PHE A 288 -2.79 -14.46 -1.36
N ILE A 289 -1.88 -13.56 -0.94
CA ILE A 289 -0.73 -13.98 -0.12
C ILE A 289 -1.15 -14.50 1.25
N LEU A 290 -2.22 -13.95 1.84
CA LEU A 290 -2.69 -14.35 3.17
C LEU A 290 -3.48 -15.66 3.15
N ASN A 291 -4.21 -15.97 2.07
CA ASN A 291 -5.12 -17.11 2.00
C ASN A 291 -4.65 -18.26 1.10
N HIS A 292 -3.57 -18.09 0.32
CA HIS A 292 -3.09 -19.13 -0.60
C HIS A 292 -2.74 -20.42 0.18
N PRO A 293 -3.22 -21.60 -0.26
CA PRO A 293 -2.93 -22.88 0.39
C PRO A 293 -1.51 -23.35 0.05
N TYR A 294 -0.51 -22.77 0.71
CA TYR A 294 0.90 -23.09 0.50
C TYR A 294 1.20 -24.58 0.69
N ARG A 295 1.71 -25.21 -0.37
CA ARG A 295 2.08 -26.63 -0.34
C ARG A 295 3.31 -26.84 0.55
N GLU A 296 3.32 -27.92 1.31
CA GLU A 296 4.54 -28.37 1.98
C GLU A 296 5.45 -29.09 0.98
N ILE A 297 6.75 -28.81 1.06
CA ILE A 297 7.77 -29.36 0.17
C ILE A 297 8.89 -29.91 1.04
N VAL A 298 9.20 -31.20 0.92
CA VAL A 298 10.35 -31.79 1.62
C VAL A 298 11.50 -31.92 0.64
N VAL A 299 12.59 -31.22 0.90
CA VAL A 299 13.82 -31.29 0.11
C VAL A 299 14.95 -31.73 1.03
N GLU A 300 15.57 -32.88 0.73
CA GLU A 300 16.71 -33.41 1.50
C GLU A 300 16.42 -33.56 3.01
N GLY A 301 15.19 -33.92 3.37
CA GLY A 301 14.75 -34.07 4.77
C GLY A 301 14.41 -32.76 5.48
N ILE A 302 14.54 -31.61 4.81
CA ILE A 302 14.16 -30.29 5.34
C ILE A 302 12.76 -29.94 4.84
N ALA A 303 11.83 -29.75 5.77
CA ALA A 303 10.48 -29.27 5.46
C ALA A 303 10.53 -27.78 5.09
N LYS A 304 10.03 -27.46 3.88
CA LYS A 304 9.83 -26.13 3.33
C LYS A 304 8.37 -25.99 2.91
N PHE A 305 7.99 -24.79 2.48
CA PHE A 305 6.69 -24.56 1.86
C PHE A 305 6.86 -23.85 0.52
N GLU A 306 5.82 -23.90 -0.32
CA GLU A 306 5.77 -23.24 -1.62
C GLU A 306 6.09 -21.75 -1.48
N GLN A 307 7.01 -21.26 -2.32
CA GLN A 307 7.32 -19.85 -2.46
C GLN A 307 7.32 -19.50 -3.94
N PHE A 308 6.90 -18.29 -4.26
CA PHE A 308 6.86 -17.73 -5.60
C PHE A 308 8.09 -16.86 -5.82
N GLU A 309 8.82 -17.12 -6.90
CA GLU A 309 9.92 -16.27 -7.34
C GLU A 309 9.37 -15.11 -8.16
N ILE A 310 9.80 -13.88 -7.85
CA ILE A 310 9.34 -12.63 -8.49
C ILE A 310 10.53 -11.74 -8.86
N PHE A 311 10.37 -10.95 -9.91
CA PHE A 311 11.34 -9.99 -10.47
C PHE A 311 10.75 -8.56 -10.41
N PRO A 312 10.69 -7.95 -9.22
CA PRO A 312 9.94 -6.72 -8.93
C PRO A 312 10.50 -5.48 -9.64
N PHE A 313 11.77 -5.50 -10.06
CA PHE A 313 12.45 -4.36 -10.66
C PHE A 313 12.67 -4.51 -12.17
N VAL A 314 12.15 -5.57 -12.80
CA VAL A 314 12.40 -5.88 -14.22
C VAL A 314 11.97 -4.75 -15.17
N THR A 315 10.92 -4.02 -14.83
CA THR A 315 10.40 -2.90 -15.63
C THR A 315 11.09 -1.57 -15.32
N HIS A 316 11.90 -1.50 -14.25
CA HIS A 316 12.66 -0.31 -13.87
C HIS A 316 13.87 -0.15 -14.78
N MET A 317 14.01 1.02 -15.44
CA MET A 317 15.07 1.26 -16.42
C MET A 317 16.10 2.30 -15.97
N SER A 318 15.84 3.01 -14.86
CA SER A 318 16.66 4.11 -14.36
C SER A 318 17.54 3.65 -13.20
N ASP A 319 18.61 4.39 -12.91
CA ASP A 319 19.42 4.19 -11.70
C ASP A 319 19.95 2.74 -11.51
N LEU A 320 20.16 1.99 -12.58
CA LEU A 320 20.68 0.62 -12.51
C LEU A 320 22.21 0.65 -12.60
N PHE A 321 22.90 0.03 -11.64
CA PHE A 321 24.37 -0.10 -11.72
C PHE A 321 24.77 -1.25 -12.66
N SER A 322 24.02 -2.36 -12.66
CA SER A 322 24.29 -3.55 -13.48
C SER A 322 23.01 -4.13 -14.11
N ARG A 323 23.17 -5.07 -15.07
CA ARG A 323 22.03 -5.83 -15.63
C ARG A 323 21.43 -6.80 -14.61
N ASN A 324 22.26 -7.35 -13.72
CA ASN A 324 21.84 -8.29 -12.70
C ASN A 324 20.89 -7.60 -11.71
N ASP A 325 21.18 -6.33 -11.39
CA ASP A 325 20.34 -5.48 -10.55
C ASP A 325 18.89 -5.45 -11.05
N GLN A 326 18.71 -5.21 -12.36
CA GLN A 326 17.40 -5.17 -12.99
C GLN A 326 16.67 -6.51 -12.97
N LEU A 327 17.41 -7.61 -12.95
CA LEU A 327 16.92 -8.98 -13.00
C LEU A 327 16.99 -9.69 -11.64
N CYS A 328 17.19 -8.95 -10.54
CA CYS A 328 17.17 -9.52 -9.20
C CYS A 328 15.81 -10.15 -8.91
N SER A 329 15.85 -11.41 -8.47
CA SER A 329 14.66 -12.15 -8.06
C SER A 329 14.56 -12.27 -6.54
N PHE A 330 13.32 -12.40 -6.05
CA PHE A 330 12.99 -12.55 -4.64
C PHE A 330 11.95 -13.66 -4.48
N LYS A 331 12.00 -14.37 -3.35
CA LYS A 331 11.02 -15.42 -3.02
C LYS A 331 10.01 -14.91 -2.00
N VAL A 332 8.73 -15.17 -2.24
CA VAL A 332 7.63 -14.77 -1.37
C VAL A 332 6.59 -15.89 -1.19
N PRO A 333 5.97 -16.07 -0.02
CA PRO A 333 6.28 -15.35 1.21
C PRO A 333 7.50 -15.94 1.94
N ASP A 334 8.19 -15.13 2.74
CA ASP A 334 9.29 -15.54 3.64
C ASP A 334 8.80 -16.42 4.79
N VAL A 335 7.53 -16.27 5.17
CA VAL A 335 6.87 -17.03 6.22
C VAL A 335 5.51 -17.54 5.74
N ASN A 336 5.04 -18.69 6.24
CA ASN A 336 3.71 -19.20 5.90
C ASN A 336 2.65 -18.48 6.76
N PRO A 337 1.77 -17.62 6.16
CA PRO A 337 0.85 -16.80 6.93
C PRO A 337 -0.19 -17.61 7.71
N GLY A 338 -0.62 -18.76 7.16
CA GLY A 338 -1.65 -19.62 7.77
C GLY A 338 -1.16 -20.48 8.93
N LYS A 339 0.16 -20.67 9.09
CA LYS A 339 0.74 -21.59 10.08
C LYS A 339 1.32 -20.95 11.33
N LEU A 340 1.69 -19.67 11.29
CA LEU A 340 2.39 -19.02 12.41
C LEU A 340 1.48 -18.19 13.32
N LEU A 341 0.19 -18.06 13.00
CA LEU A 341 -0.77 -17.40 13.87
C LEU A 341 -1.15 -18.29 15.07
N PRO A 342 -1.21 -17.73 16.30
CA PRO A 342 -1.72 -18.45 17.46
C PRO A 342 -3.13 -19.02 17.23
N ASN A 343 -3.41 -20.19 17.78
CA ASN A 343 -4.76 -20.77 17.70
C ASN A 343 -5.76 -19.89 18.44
N GLY A 344 -6.84 -19.48 17.76
CA GLY A 344 -7.89 -18.63 18.30
C GLY A 344 -7.63 -17.12 18.21
N VAL A 345 -6.49 -16.68 17.66
CA VAL A 345 -6.29 -15.25 17.40
C VAL A 345 -7.23 -14.76 16.29
N GLU A 346 -7.76 -13.56 16.46
CA GLU A 346 -8.64 -12.93 15.49
C GLU A 346 -7.84 -11.99 14.57
N PHE A 347 -7.87 -12.28 13.28
CA PHE A 347 -7.18 -11.53 12.24
C PHE A 347 -8.12 -11.35 11.04
N SER A 348 -8.30 -10.10 10.58
CA SER A 348 -9.08 -9.81 9.38
C SER A 348 -8.55 -8.62 8.57
N MET A 349 -9.01 -8.50 7.33
CA MET A 349 -8.78 -7.35 6.44
C MET A 349 -10.14 -6.80 5.97
N VAL A 350 -10.30 -5.48 5.95
CA VAL A 350 -11.52 -4.79 5.50
C VAL A 350 -11.22 -3.93 4.29
N ALA A 351 -11.96 -4.15 3.21
CA ALA A 351 -11.93 -3.33 2.00
C ALA A 351 -12.77 -2.05 2.20
N GLY A 352 -12.23 -0.90 1.76
CA GLY A 352 -12.95 0.36 1.70
C GLY A 352 -12.13 1.55 2.23
N ASP A 353 -12.65 2.76 2.00
CA ASP A 353 -12.01 3.98 2.49
C ASP A 353 -12.01 4.02 4.02
N PHE A 354 -10.88 4.42 4.62
CA PHE A 354 -10.69 4.44 6.07
C PHE A 354 -11.73 5.32 6.78
N VAL A 355 -12.02 6.50 6.24
CA VAL A 355 -12.97 7.45 6.83
C VAL A 355 -14.38 6.86 6.72
N ASP A 356 -14.77 6.37 5.54
CA ASP A 356 -16.11 5.84 5.32
C ASP A 356 -16.41 4.60 6.16
N VAL A 357 -15.42 3.73 6.35
CA VAL A 357 -15.58 2.51 7.14
C VAL A 357 -15.60 2.82 8.64
N TYR A 358 -14.64 3.63 9.13
CA TYR A 358 -14.38 3.74 10.58
C TYR A 358 -15.00 4.95 11.27
N ARG A 359 -15.58 5.89 10.51
CA ARG A 359 -16.36 7.02 11.08
C ARG A 359 -17.81 6.63 11.39
N LYS A 360 -18.24 5.42 11.03
CA LYS A 360 -19.56 4.87 11.36
C LYS A 360 -19.75 4.72 12.87
N GLU A 361 -20.99 4.81 13.33
CA GLU A 361 -21.29 4.80 14.78
C GLU A 361 -20.91 3.47 15.46
N ASN A 362 -21.04 2.34 14.76
CA ASN A 362 -20.62 1.04 15.26
C ASN A 362 -19.10 0.89 15.44
N GLN A 363 -18.31 1.84 14.95
CA GLN A 363 -16.85 1.88 15.10
C GLN A 363 -16.41 2.88 16.17
N ARG A 364 -17.33 3.67 16.74
CA ARG A 364 -17.05 4.64 17.79
C ARG A 364 -16.49 3.94 19.03
N GLU A 365 -15.36 4.42 19.54
CA GLU A 365 -14.73 3.92 20.78
C GLU A 365 -14.58 2.38 20.82
N PHE A 366 -14.26 1.77 19.67
CA PHE A 366 -14.15 0.31 19.56
C PHE A 366 -12.72 -0.20 19.68
N TRP A 367 -11.73 0.61 19.29
CA TRP A 367 -10.34 0.20 19.13
C TRP A 367 -9.48 0.59 20.32
N ASP A 368 -8.67 -0.34 20.83
CA ASP A 368 -7.69 -0.07 21.90
C ASP A 368 -6.44 0.61 21.34
N CYS A 369 -6.08 0.29 20.09
CA CYS A 369 -4.98 0.90 19.38
C CYS A 369 -5.32 1.09 17.89
N ILE A 370 -4.86 2.21 17.31
CA ILE A 370 -4.79 2.41 15.86
C ILE A 370 -3.31 2.63 15.52
N ALA A 371 -2.78 1.78 14.65
CA ALA A 371 -1.38 1.79 14.22
C ALA A 371 -1.27 2.21 12.74
N THR A 372 -0.75 3.40 12.47
CA THR A 372 -0.56 3.94 11.13
C THR A 372 0.91 3.84 10.71
N CYS A 373 1.19 3.27 9.54
CA CYS A 373 2.56 3.11 9.02
C CYS A 373 2.63 3.59 7.57
N PHE A 374 3.31 4.71 7.28
CA PHE A 374 3.34 5.33 5.94
C PHE A 374 1.92 5.54 5.36
N PHE A 375 1.02 6.10 6.18
CA PHE A 375 -0.40 6.21 5.86
C PHE A 375 -0.96 7.63 5.99
N ILE A 376 -0.61 8.37 7.03
CA ILE A 376 -1.32 9.63 7.32
C ILE A 376 -1.14 10.70 6.25
N ASP A 377 -0.07 10.61 5.47
CA ASP A 377 0.25 11.46 4.34
C ASP A 377 -0.46 11.08 3.04
N THR A 378 -1.28 10.02 3.06
CA THR A 378 -2.17 9.67 1.94
C THR A 378 -3.48 10.46 1.95
N ALA A 379 -3.76 11.24 2.99
CA ALA A 379 -5.01 11.99 3.10
C ALA A 379 -5.06 13.19 2.15
N ALA A 380 -6.17 13.39 1.46
CA ALA A 380 -6.49 14.70 0.87
C ALA A 380 -6.78 15.73 1.97
N ASN A 381 -7.48 15.29 3.02
CA ASN A 381 -7.77 16.08 4.22
C ASN A 381 -7.34 15.31 5.47
N ILE A 382 -6.17 15.67 6.02
CA ILE A 382 -5.64 15.07 7.25
C ILE A 382 -6.60 15.19 8.44
N PHE A 383 -7.45 16.23 8.48
CA PHE A 383 -8.41 16.38 9.58
C PHE A 383 -9.49 15.30 9.59
N ASP A 384 -9.85 14.73 8.43
CA ASP A 384 -10.77 13.60 8.39
C ASP A 384 -10.12 12.35 8.98
N TYR A 385 -8.83 12.11 8.70
CA TYR A 385 -8.10 11.01 9.34
C TYR A 385 -8.00 11.22 10.86
N LEU A 386 -7.64 12.42 11.32
CA LEU A 386 -7.56 12.72 12.75
C LEU A 386 -8.91 12.55 13.46
N ASN A 387 -10.01 13.00 12.84
CA ASN A 387 -11.35 12.84 13.37
C ASN A 387 -11.75 11.37 13.45
N THR A 388 -11.49 10.59 12.41
CA THR A 388 -11.77 9.15 12.39
C THR A 388 -10.94 8.42 13.45
N ILE A 389 -9.63 8.67 13.54
CA ILE A 389 -8.77 8.07 14.57
C ILE A 389 -9.30 8.39 15.98
N TYR A 390 -9.65 9.65 16.24
CA TYR A 390 -10.19 10.06 17.54
C TYR A 390 -11.57 9.44 17.85
N HIS A 391 -12.45 9.38 16.85
CA HIS A 391 -13.79 8.76 16.95
C HIS A 391 -13.68 7.27 17.26
N SER A 392 -12.83 6.55 16.54
CA SER A 392 -12.74 5.09 16.60
C SER A 392 -11.97 4.56 17.81
N LEU A 393 -11.03 5.35 18.35
CA LEU A 393 -10.30 4.98 19.57
C LEU A 393 -11.19 5.02 20.81
N LYS A 394 -11.05 4.01 21.66
CA LYS A 394 -11.55 4.07 23.05
C LYS A 394 -10.91 5.22 23.80
N ASP A 395 -11.62 5.70 24.81
CA ASP A 395 -11.04 6.55 25.83
C ASP A 395 -9.83 5.86 26.50
N GLY A 396 -8.70 6.56 26.54
CA GLY A 396 -7.42 6.00 26.99
C GLY A 396 -6.72 5.08 25.98
N GLY A 397 -7.31 4.85 24.79
CA GLY A 397 -6.70 4.11 23.69
C GLY A 397 -5.54 4.87 23.04
N TYR A 398 -4.74 4.17 22.23
CA TYR A 398 -3.50 4.70 21.68
C TYR A 398 -3.52 4.81 20.15
N TRP A 399 -3.05 5.94 19.64
CA TRP A 399 -2.65 6.10 18.26
C TRP A 399 -1.12 6.00 18.19
N ILE A 400 -0.61 5.00 17.46
CA ILE A 400 0.81 4.82 17.20
C ILE A 400 1.04 5.11 15.71
N ASN A 401 1.94 6.03 15.39
CA ASN A 401 2.24 6.40 14.01
C ASN A 401 3.73 6.25 13.73
N LEU A 402 4.07 5.70 12.56
CA LEU A 402 5.41 5.78 11.98
C LEU A 402 5.32 6.13 10.50
N GLY A 403 5.86 7.27 10.10
CA GLY A 403 5.91 7.63 8.69
C GLY A 403 6.55 8.99 8.44
N PRO A 404 6.82 9.31 7.17
CA PRO A 404 7.13 10.67 6.74
C PRO A 404 5.84 11.51 6.63
N LEU A 405 5.96 12.71 6.07
CA LEU A 405 4.84 13.53 5.58
C LEU A 405 5.06 13.85 4.10
N LEU A 406 5.01 12.82 3.24
CA LEU A 406 5.06 12.96 1.78
C LEU A 406 3.62 13.01 1.25
N TRP A 407 3.01 14.20 1.27
CA TRP A 407 1.60 14.39 0.94
C TRP A 407 1.26 13.89 -0.47
N HIS A 408 0.50 12.80 -0.55
CA HIS A 408 0.28 12.04 -1.77
C HIS A 408 -0.37 12.84 -2.90
N TYR A 409 -1.39 13.64 -2.56
CA TYR A 409 -2.13 14.45 -3.53
C TYR A 409 -1.28 15.60 -4.08
N HIS A 410 -0.34 16.14 -3.29
CA HIS A 410 0.65 17.12 -3.73
C HIS A 410 1.57 16.54 -4.82
N GLU A 411 2.04 15.30 -4.63
CA GLU A 411 2.94 14.61 -5.58
C GLU A 411 2.25 14.22 -6.90
N MET A 412 0.92 14.25 -6.96
CA MET A 412 0.15 13.79 -8.12
C MET A 412 -0.11 14.88 -9.18
N GLY A 413 0.38 16.09 -8.98
CA GLY A 413 0.37 17.15 -10.00
C GLY A 413 -0.87 18.06 -9.98
N GLU A 414 -1.08 18.81 -11.07
CA GLU A 414 -2.06 19.90 -11.14
C GLU A 414 -3.52 19.40 -10.98
N ASN A 415 -4.38 20.19 -10.33
CA ASN A 415 -5.81 19.95 -10.01
C ASN A 415 -6.14 18.96 -8.88
N ARG A 416 -5.19 18.57 -8.03
CA ARG A 416 -5.43 17.79 -6.81
C ARG A 416 -5.11 18.65 -5.58
N PHE A 417 -6.14 19.15 -4.88
CA PHE A 417 -5.94 19.94 -3.65
C PHE A 417 -5.89 19.02 -2.44
N SER A 418 -4.90 19.23 -1.56
CA SER A 418 -4.81 18.62 -0.25
C SER A 418 -4.43 19.62 0.83
N ILE A 419 -4.72 19.27 2.08
CA ILE A 419 -4.30 20.02 3.26
C ILE A 419 -2.95 19.46 3.73
N ASP A 420 -1.89 20.15 3.33
CA ASP A 420 -0.52 19.76 3.58
C ASP A 420 0.02 20.52 4.80
N ILE A 421 0.16 19.84 5.95
CA ILE A 421 0.65 20.46 7.19
C ILE A 421 2.01 19.90 7.60
N THR A 422 2.76 20.70 8.36
CA THR A 422 4.01 20.26 8.99
C THR A 422 3.75 19.31 10.16
N TYR A 423 4.78 18.57 10.59
CA TYR A 423 4.68 17.73 11.79
C TYR A 423 4.39 18.54 13.06
N GLU A 424 4.95 19.75 13.18
CA GLU A 424 4.68 20.64 14.31
C GLU A 424 3.21 21.03 14.38
N GLU A 425 2.60 21.38 13.25
CA GLU A 425 1.18 21.69 13.14
C GLU A 425 0.31 20.47 13.40
N LEU A 426 0.64 19.31 12.83
CA LEU A 426 -0.06 18.04 13.07
C LEU A 426 -0.12 17.72 14.57
N LYS A 427 1.03 17.82 15.26
CA LYS A 427 1.13 17.59 16.70
C LYS A 427 0.30 18.58 17.49
N GLN A 428 0.39 19.88 17.18
CA GLN A 428 -0.39 20.92 17.85
C GLN A 428 -1.90 20.70 17.68
N VAL A 429 -2.36 20.33 16.49
CA VAL A 429 -3.76 20.01 16.21
C VAL A 429 -4.19 18.79 17.02
N ALA A 430 -3.45 17.68 16.93
CA ALA A 430 -3.77 16.46 17.66
C ALA A 430 -3.86 16.69 19.17
N GLN A 431 -2.94 17.48 19.75
CA GLN A 431 -2.98 17.87 21.16
C GLN A 431 -4.25 18.66 21.51
N LYS A 432 -4.60 19.66 20.71
CA LYS A 432 -5.84 20.44 20.90
C LYS A 432 -7.11 19.61 20.71
N MET A 433 -7.06 18.54 19.91
CA MET A 433 -8.19 17.62 19.73
C MET A 433 -8.43 16.72 20.94
N GLY A 434 -7.41 16.51 21.78
CA GLY A 434 -7.47 15.66 22.97
C GLY A 434 -6.48 14.49 22.97
N PHE A 435 -5.40 14.53 22.18
CA PHE A 435 -4.33 13.54 22.25
C PHE A 435 -3.19 13.98 23.16
N GLU A 436 -2.75 13.09 24.04
CA GLU A 436 -1.53 13.25 24.84
C GLU A 436 -0.40 12.41 24.23
N PHE A 437 0.67 13.05 23.75
CA PHE A 437 1.84 12.34 23.22
C PHE A 437 2.65 11.76 24.38
N VAL A 438 2.67 10.43 24.51
CA VAL A 438 3.36 9.71 25.58
C VAL A 438 4.75 9.21 25.17
N TYR A 439 5.02 9.15 23.87
CA TYR A 439 6.33 8.83 23.29
C TYR A 439 6.50 9.52 21.94
N GLU A 440 7.73 9.93 21.63
CA GLU A 440 8.08 10.59 20.37
C GLU A 440 9.56 10.36 20.03
N ASN A 441 9.83 9.99 18.79
CA ASN A 441 11.15 9.94 18.18
C ASN A 441 11.08 10.46 16.74
N THR A 442 11.68 11.63 16.51
CA THR A 442 11.66 12.34 15.21
C THR A 442 12.79 11.95 14.26
N ASN A 443 13.66 11.02 14.67
CA ASN A 443 14.88 10.66 13.92
C ASN A 443 14.88 9.18 13.52
N VAL A 444 13.75 8.67 13.04
CA VAL A 444 13.66 7.28 12.57
C VAL A 444 13.95 7.23 11.08
N GLU A 445 15.13 6.75 10.70
CA GLU A 445 15.45 6.55 9.28
C GLU A 445 14.80 5.28 8.74
N ASN A 446 14.16 5.40 7.58
CA ASN A 446 13.55 4.26 6.91
C ASN A 446 13.60 4.36 5.39
N THR A 447 13.38 3.24 4.72
CA THR A 447 13.15 3.16 3.28
C THR A 447 11.73 2.67 3.02
N TYR A 448 11.24 2.88 1.80
CA TYR A 448 9.95 2.38 1.37
C TYR A 448 10.09 1.74 0.01
N ILE A 449 9.91 0.42 -0.06
CA ILE A 449 10.21 -0.37 -1.25
C ILE A 449 11.63 -0.01 -1.69
N SER A 450 12.59 -0.12 -0.76
CA SER A 450 13.98 0.14 -1.09
C SER A 450 14.31 -0.63 -2.35
N SER A 451 14.76 0.12 -3.34
CA SER A 451 15.26 -0.47 -4.56
C SER A 451 16.36 -1.44 -4.13
N PHE A 452 16.04 -2.73 -4.19
CA PHE A 452 16.96 -3.86 -4.12
C PHE A 452 17.39 -4.43 -2.76
N GLY A 453 16.58 -4.36 -1.69
CA GLY A 453 17.00 -4.94 -0.41
C GLY A 453 18.32 -4.32 0.07
N ASN A 454 18.91 -4.81 1.16
CA ASN A 454 20.09 -4.12 1.74
C ASN A 454 21.42 -4.42 1.04
N GLU A 455 21.39 -5.21 -0.02
CA GLU A 455 22.55 -5.49 -0.86
C GLU A 455 22.43 -4.58 -2.08
N ARG A 456 23.30 -3.57 -2.15
CA ARG A 456 23.22 -2.40 -3.06
C ARG A 456 22.96 -2.77 -4.53
N HIS A 457 21.92 -2.22 -5.16
CA HIS A 457 21.80 -2.29 -6.63
C HIS A 457 21.14 -1.09 -7.34
N SER A 458 20.64 -0.07 -6.62
CA SER A 458 20.22 1.21 -7.24
C SER A 458 21.29 2.28 -7.08
N MET A 459 21.56 3.04 -8.14
CA MET A 459 22.38 4.25 -8.12
C MET A 459 21.69 5.40 -7.36
N ARG A 460 20.38 5.31 -7.13
CA ARG A 460 19.59 6.28 -6.36
C ARG A 460 18.87 5.61 -5.21
N ARG A 461 18.99 6.18 -4.01
CA ARG A 461 18.30 5.71 -2.80
C ARG A 461 17.52 6.86 -2.18
N THR A 462 16.25 6.61 -1.89
CA THR A 462 15.41 7.50 -1.08
C THR A 462 15.42 7.00 0.36
N VAL A 463 15.75 7.88 1.29
CA VAL A 463 15.66 7.65 2.73
C VAL A 463 14.66 8.64 3.30
N TYR A 464 13.73 8.14 4.11
CA TYR A 464 12.73 8.93 4.81
C TYR A 464 13.18 9.12 6.25
N HIS A 465 13.13 10.36 6.73
CA HIS A 465 13.24 10.67 8.15
C HIS A 465 11.84 10.70 8.73
N CYS A 466 11.42 9.56 9.26
CA CYS A 466 10.09 9.34 9.80
C CYS A 466 10.01 9.82 11.25
N VAL A 467 8.78 10.15 11.66
CA VAL A 467 8.46 10.38 13.06
C VAL A 467 7.68 9.18 13.58
N LEU A 468 8.23 8.54 14.62
CA LEU A 468 7.52 7.55 15.42
C LEU A 468 6.96 8.23 16.66
N PHE A 469 5.65 8.15 16.89
CA PHE A 469 5.06 8.60 18.14
C PHE A 469 3.95 7.67 18.62
N SER A 470 3.70 7.73 19.92
CA SER A 470 2.55 7.10 20.58
C SER A 470 1.75 8.18 21.29
N ALA A 471 0.48 8.32 20.95
CA ALA A 471 -0.41 9.33 21.50
C ALA A 471 -1.65 8.68 22.13
N ARG A 472 -1.99 9.06 23.36
CA ARG A 472 -3.14 8.55 24.10
C ARG A 472 -4.34 9.47 23.92
N LYS A 473 -5.51 8.92 23.58
CA LYS A 473 -6.77 9.67 23.57
C LYS A 473 -7.19 10.00 25.01
N ILE A 474 -7.34 11.29 25.30
CA ILE A 474 -7.86 11.77 26.58
C ILE A 474 -9.38 11.88 26.49
N PRO A 475 -10.13 11.32 27.47
CA PRO A 475 -11.57 11.52 27.54
C PRO A 475 -11.93 13.01 27.54
N ARG A 476 -12.89 13.42 26.71
CA ARG A 476 -13.46 14.77 26.82
C ARG A 476 -14.34 14.81 28.07
N GLN A 477 -14.03 15.75 28.97
CA GLN A 477 -14.85 16.04 30.16
C GLN A 477 -16.21 16.62 29.80
#